data_AF-A0ABD1DZ81-F1
#
_entry.id   AF-A0ABD1DZ81-F1
#
_cell.length_a   1.000
_cell.length_b   1.000
_cell.length_c   1.000
_cell.angle_alpha   90.00
_cell.angle_beta   90.00
_cell.angle_gamma   90.00
#
_symmetry.space_group_name_H-M   'P 1'
#
loop_
_entity.id
_entity.type
_entity.pdbx_description
1 polymer ?
#
loop_
_entity_poly.entity_id
_entity_poly.type
_entity_poly.pdbx_seq_one_letter_code
_entity_poly.pdbx_strand_id
1 'polypeptide(L)'
;MVWKNICKIINDTYQTTWTPIQVDSKWKGLKRTYHEVKRHNNTSGNNIRKWSFFEKMNNVLFNKPEINPPATCSSFNGLVVRSKENKNNVEETELESPSTSTSVKSYTSSFTNKRKSTAERRHKEKMQKVDKYLELFERLVTAIEK
;
A
#
# COMPACT_ATOMS: atom_id res chain seq x y z
N MET A 1 25.67 12.75 2.50
CA MET A 1 24.64 11.74 2.15
C MET A 1 24.30 10.93 3.39
N VAL A 2 23.04 10.95 3.84
CA VAL A 2 22.60 10.30 5.10
C VAL A 2 22.95 8.80 5.14
N TRP A 3 22.77 8.09 4.03
CA TRP A 3 23.09 6.66 3.96
C TRP A 3 24.56 6.31 4.15
N LYS A 4 25.49 7.20 3.79
CA LYS A 4 26.93 6.99 4.03
C LYS A 4 27.24 6.98 5.53
N ASN A 5 26.61 7.87 6.29
CA ASN A 5 26.81 7.95 7.74
C ASN A 5 26.22 6.73 8.45
N ILE A 6 24.99 6.34 8.09
CA ILE A 6 24.35 5.14 8.64
C ILE A 6 25.18 3.90 8.32
N CYS A 7 25.67 3.79 7.09
CA CYS A 7 26.53 2.69 6.67
C CYS A 7 27.83 2.62 7.49
N LYS A 8 28.47 3.76 7.75
CA LYS A 8 29.67 3.82 8.59
C LYS A 8 29.38 3.30 10.00
N ILE A 9 28.30 3.77 10.64
CA ILE A 9 27.91 3.32 11.98
C ILE A 9 27.65 1.81 12.03
N ILE A 10 26.94 1.26 11.04
CA ILE A 10 26.66 -0.18 10.95
C ILE A 10 27.97 -0.97 10.80
N ASN A 11 28.85 -0.54 9.91
CA ASN A 11 30.12 -1.21 9.66
C ASN A 11 31.02 -1.18 10.91
N ASP A 12 31.09 -0.05 11.60
CA ASP A 12 31.88 0.12 12.83
C ASP A 12 31.32 -0.72 13.98
N THR A 13 29.98 -0.81 14.11
CA THR A 13 29.32 -1.54 15.22
C THR A 13 29.39 -3.05 15.04
N TYR A 14 29.15 -3.53 13.82
CA TYR A 14 29.01 -4.96 13.54
C TYR A 14 30.23 -5.56 12.83
N GLN A 15 31.29 -4.76 12.62
CA GLN A 15 32.52 -5.17 11.92
C GLN A 15 32.21 -5.76 10.54
N THR A 16 31.33 -5.08 9.80
CA THR A 16 30.86 -5.52 8.47
C THR A 16 31.26 -4.54 7.38
N THR A 17 31.17 -4.96 6.12
CA THR A 17 31.55 -4.17 4.94
C THR A 17 30.34 -3.89 4.04
N TRP A 18 29.34 -3.20 4.59
CA TRP A 18 28.20 -2.78 3.80
C TRP A 18 28.54 -1.57 2.94
N THR A 19 27.85 -1.48 1.80
CA THR A 19 27.82 -0.27 0.97
C THR A 19 26.55 0.55 1.27
N PRO A 20 26.59 1.89 1.09
CA PRO A 20 25.42 2.74 1.32
C PRO A 20 24.18 2.32 0.50
N ILE A 21 24.40 1.79 -0.72
CA ILE A 21 23.34 1.31 -1.62
C ILE A 21 22.68 0.04 -1.06
N GLN A 22 23.46 -0.86 -0.46
CA GLN A 22 22.92 -2.06 0.18
C GLN A 22 22.09 -1.71 1.42
N VAL A 23 22.56 -0.74 2.23
CA VAL A 23 21.81 -0.25 3.40
C VAL A 23 20.46 0.34 2.98
N ASP A 24 20.44 1.19 1.96
CA ASP A 24 19.20 1.75 1.41
C ASP A 24 18.25 0.66 0.89
N SER A 25 18.79 -0.32 0.14
CA SER A 25 18.01 -1.43 -0.40
C SER A 25 17.39 -2.30 0.71
N LYS A 26 18.14 -2.57 1.78
CA LYS A 26 17.60 -3.29 2.94
C LYS A 26 16.54 -2.48 3.67
N TRP A 27 16.74 -1.18 3.85
CA TRP A 27 15.73 -0.32 4.46
C TRP A 27 14.42 -0.32 3.66
N LYS A 28 14.50 -0.24 2.32
CA LYS A 28 13.34 -0.36 1.42
C LYS A 28 12.63 -1.72 1.58
N GLY A 29 13.39 -2.80 1.67
CA GLY A 29 12.85 -4.14 1.93
C GLY A 29 12.10 -4.23 3.26
N LEU A 30 12.71 -3.75 4.34
CA LEU A 30 12.07 -3.70 5.67
C LEU A 30 10.76 -2.92 5.64
N LYS A 31 10.73 -1.74 4.99
CA LYS A 31 9.49 -0.95 4.83
C LYS A 31 8.41 -1.73 4.08
N ARG A 32 8.78 -2.42 2.99
CA ARG A 32 7.85 -3.22 2.20
C ARG A 32 7.20 -4.32 3.06
N THR A 33 8.01 -5.09 3.78
CA THR A 33 7.52 -6.15 4.67
C THR A 33 6.60 -5.59 5.76
N TYR A 34 6.97 -4.46 6.37
CA TYR A 34 6.11 -3.78 7.35
C TYR A 34 4.72 -3.45 6.79
N HIS A 35 4.67 -2.80 5.61
CA HIS A 35 3.39 -2.46 4.98
C HIS A 35 2.58 -3.69 4.61
N GLU A 36 3.23 -4.75 4.13
CA GLU A 36 2.56 -6.00 3.79
C GLU A 36 1.91 -6.65 5.02
N VAL A 37 2.65 -6.75 6.13
CA VAL A 37 2.14 -7.30 7.39
C VAL A 37 1.02 -6.43 7.96
N LYS A 38 1.21 -5.10 8.00
CA LYS A 38 0.18 -4.15 8.47
C LYS A 38 -1.10 -4.27 7.65
N ARG A 39 -0.99 -4.32 6.33
CA ARG A 39 -2.14 -4.46 5.42
C ARG A 39 -2.86 -5.80 5.61
N HIS A 40 -2.10 -6.89 5.72
CA HIS A 40 -2.66 -8.22 5.91
C HIS A 40 -3.46 -8.32 7.21
N ASN A 41 -2.91 -7.79 8.31
CA ASN A 41 -3.53 -7.82 9.63
C ASN A 41 -4.69 -6.82 9.77
N ASN A 42 -4.76 -5.78 8.93
CA ASN A 42 -5.89 -4.84 8.90
C ASN A 42 -7.08 -5.34 8.05
N THR A 43 -7.00 -6.56 7.51
CA THR A 43 -8.07 -7.14 6.69
C THR A 43 -8.83 -8.18 7.51
N SER A 44 -10.15 -7.99 7.66
CA SER A 44 -11.00 -8.93 8.39
C SER A 44 -11.02 -10.31 7.71
N GLY A 45 -11.09 -11.38 8.51
CA GLY A 45 -11.07 -12.76 8.03
C GLY A 45 -9.68 -13.34 7.72
N ASN A 46 -8.60 -12.54 7.81
CA ASN A 46 -7.23 -13.06 7.70
C ASN A 46 -6.70 -13.56 9.06
N ASN A 47 -5.81 -14.54 9.00
CA ASN A 47 -5.00 -14.93 10.15
C ASN A 47 -3.94 -13.85 10.46
N ILE A 48 -3.60 -13.68 11.74
CA ILE A 48 -2.60 -12.70 12.15
C ILE A 48 -1.22 -13.14 11.67
N ARG A 49 -0.57 -12.33 10.83
CA ARG A 49 0.85 -12.48 10.49
C ARG A 49 1.70 -11.83 11.57
N LYS A 50 2.64 -12.61 12.12
CA LYS A 50 3.65 -12.13 13.06
C LYS A 50 4.97 -11.91 12.32
N TRP A 51 5.64 -10.80 12.62
CA TRP A 51 6.99 -10.51 12.14
C TRP A 51 7.82 -9.97 13.30
N SER A 52 8.97 -10.58 13.57
CA SER A 52 9.80 -10.29 14.76
C SER A 52 10.25 -8.83 14.85
N PHE A 53 10.42 -8.17 13.70
CA PHE A 53 10.82 -6.76 13.64
C PHE A 53 9.63 -5.80 13.53
N PHE A 54 8.38 -6.29 13.57
CA PHE A 54 7.19 -5.47 13.36
C PHE A 54 7.08 -4.35 14.39
N GLU A 55 7.22 -4.63 15.68
CA GLU A 55 7.10 -3.61 16.74
C GLU A 55 8.21 -2.56 16.64
N LYS A 56 9.46 -3.00 16.47
CA LYS A 56 10.61 -2.09 16.28
C LYS A 56 10.38 -1.18 15.08
N MET A 57 9.90 -1.75 13.97
CA MET A 57 9.62 -0.99 12.77
C MET A 57 8.42 -0.06 12.97
N ASN A 58 7.36 -0.52 13.63
CA ASN A 58 6.19 0.28 13.96
C ASN A 58 6.59 1.49 14.80
N ASN A 59 7.43 1.35 15.82
CA ASN A 59 7.86 2.49 16.63
C ASN A 59 8.60 3.58 15.83
N VAL A 60 9.43 3.19 14.85
CA VAL A 60 10.16 4.13 13.98
C VAL A 60 9.22 4.81 12.95
N LEU A 61 8.13 4.15 12.60
CA LEU A 61 7.29 4.47 11.45
C LEU A 61 5.90 5.04 11.80
N PHE A 62 5.33 4.67 12.95
CA PHE A 62 3.94 4.93 13.33
C PHE A 62 3.63 6.43 13.49
N ASN A 63 4.63 7.24 13.79
CA ASN A 63 4.50 8.69 13.91
C ASN A 63 4.57 9.42 12.55
N LYS A 64 4.75 8.71 11.43
CA LYS A 64 4.81 9.33 10.10
C LYS A 64 3.44 9.34 9.41
N PRO A 65 3.06 10.47 8.79
CA PRO A 65 1.78 10.62 8.08
C PRO A 65 1.67 9.68 6.87
N GLU A 66 2.80 9.20 6.33
CA GLU A 66 2.83 8.20 5.25
C GLU A 66 2.17 6.87 5.63
N ILE A 67 2.07 6.57 6.93
CA ILE A 67 1.68 5.26 7.45
C ILE A 67 0.32 5.32 8.15
N ASN A 68 -0.02 6.50 8.62
CA ASN A 68 -1.31 6.86 9.19
C ASN A 68 -1.77 8.14 8.47
N PRO A 69 -2.46 8.02 7.33
CA PRO A 69 -2.87 9.20 6.59
C PRO A 69 -3.84 10.03 7.44
N PRO A 70 -3.76 11.37 7.38
CA PRO A 70 -4.62 12.27 8.15
C PRO A 70 -6.09 12.15 7.74
N ALA A 71 -6.35 11.65 6.53
CA ALA A 71 -7.67 11.27 6.09
C ALA A 71 -7.62 10.00 5.26
N THR A 72 -8.63 9.15 5.41
CA THR A 72 -8.81 7.93 4.60
C THR A 72 -10.13 8.05 3.86
N CYS A 73 -10.12 7.92 2.54
CA CYS A 73 -11.34 7.88 1.74
C CYS A 73 -11.66 6.44 1.35
N SER A 74 -12.86 5.96 1.70
CA SER A 74 -13.35 4.62 1.36
C SER A 74 -14.57 4.73 0.45
N SER A 75 -14.74 3.75 -0.46
CA SER A 75 -15.91 3.71 -1.36
C SER A 75 -17.24 3.50 -0.62
N PHE A 76 -17.18 3.03 0.63
CA PHE A 76 -18.36 2.77 1.46
C PHE A 76 -18.60 3.88 2.51
N ASN A 77 -17.52 4.50 3.00
CA ASN A 77 -17.56 5.41 4.15
C ASN A 77 -17.23 6.87 3.77
N GLY A 78 -16.88 7.15 2.51
CA GLY A 78 -16.47 8.49 2.09
C GLY A 78 -15.16 8.94 2.73
N LEU A 79 -14.95 10.25 2.85
CA LEU A 79 -13.76 10.85 3.45
C LEU A 79 -13.86 10.83 4.99
N VAL A 80 -12.95 10.13 5.64
CA VAL A 80 -12.84 10.10 7.11
C VAL A 80 -11.57 10.85 7.52
N VAL A 81 -11.70 11.94 8.27
CA VAL A 81 -10.57 12.74 8.78
C VAL A 81 -10.24 12.29 10.21
N ARG A 82 -8.96 12.03 10.47
CA ARG A 82 -8.48 11.59 11.79
C ARG A 82 -8.21 12.81 12.68
N SER A 83 -9.09 13.05 13.65
CA SER A 83 -8.88 14.04 14.72
C SER A 83 -7.66 13.67 15.55
N LYS A 84 -6.75 14.61 15.78
CA LYS A 84 -5.57 14.41 16.63
C LYS A 84 -5.98 14.60 18.09
N GLU A 85 -6.42 13.55 18.77
CA GLU A 85 -6.49 13.52 20.23
C GLU A 85 -5.42 12.58 20.80
N ASN A 86 -4.66 13.12 21.77
CA ASN A 86 -3.59 12.44 22.47
C ASN A 86 -4.18 11.46 23.51
N LYS A 87 -3.79 10.19 23.37
CA LYS A 87 -3.71 9.08 24.36
C LYS A 87 -4.49 9.20 25.69
N ASN A 88 -5.35 8.23 26.00
CA ASN A 88 -5.03 7.12 26.92
C ASN A 88 -6.24 6.19 27.16
N ASN A 89 -5.90 4.92 27.35
CA ASN A 89 -6.63 3.86 28.05
C ASN A 89 -7.81 3.13 27.39
N VAL A 90 -7.76 1.82 27.61
CA VAL A 90 -8.79 0.81 27.37
C VAL A 90 -9.99 1.13 28.25
N GLU A 91 -11.18 1.22 27.67
CA GLU A 91 -12.41 0.79 28.33
C GLU A 91 -13.47 0.48 27.29
N GLU A 92 -13.98 -0.73 27.39
CA GLU A 92 -15.18 -1.24 26.76
C GLU A 92 -16.35 -0.38 27.25
N THR A 93 -16.97 0.41 26.37
CA THR A 93 -18.25 1.04 26.70
C THR A 93 -19.07 1.23 25.43
N GLU A 94 -20.28 0.70 25.55
CA GLU A 94 -21.41 0.76 24.64
C GLU A 94 -21.60 2.18 24.08
N LEU A 95 -21.75 2.28 22.75
CA LEU A 95 -22.22 3.51 22.12
C LEU A 95 -23.53 3.22 21.40
N GLU A 96 -24.59 3.71 22.03
CA GLU A 96 -25.92 3.90 21.45
C GLU A 96 -25.80 4.58 20.08
N SER A 97 -26.42 3.96 19.08
CA SER A 97 -26.53 4.50 17.74
C SER A 97 -27.81 5.33 17.63
N PRO A 98 -27.78 6.56 17.09
CA PRO A 98 -29.01 7.25 16.70
C PRO A 98 -29.64 6.47 15.54
N SER A 99 -30.90 6.07 15.75
CA SER A 99 -31.71 5.38 14.76
C SER A 99 -31.96 6.26 13.55
N THR A 100 -31.35 5.89 12.41
CA THR A 100 -31.88 6.26 11.10
C THR A 100 -32.24 4.97 10.37
N SER A 101 -33.52 4.62 10.43
CA SER A 101 -34.11 3.53 9.68
C SER A 101 -33.89 3.76 8.18
N THR A 102 -33.07 2.94 7.53
CA THR A 102 -33.11 2.79 6.08
C THR A 102 -33.00 1.32 5.73
N SER A 103 -34.17 0.77 5.44
CA SER A 103 -34.46 -0.49 4.75
C SER A 103 -33.23 -1.13 4.08
N VAL A 104 -32.80 -2.27 4.64
CA VAL A 104 -31.97 -3.26 3.94
C VAL A 104 -32.66 -3.68 2.65
N LYS A 105 -32.15 -3.21 1.51
CA LYS A 105 -32.40 -3.83 0.20
C LYS A 105 -31.15 -4.60 -0.22
N SER A 106 -31.25 -5.91 -0.19
CA SER A 106 -30.27 -6.84 -0.75
C SER A 106 -30.15 -6.63 -2.26
N TYR A 107 -29.07 -5.98 -2.69
CA TYR A 107 -28.64 -5.96 -4.10
C TYR A 107 -27.24 -6.56 -4.22
N THR A 108 -27.13 -7.85 -3.93
CA THR A 108 -25.92 -8.65 -4.18
C THR A 108 -26.03 -9.32 -5.56
N SER A 109 -25.90 -8.56 -6.64
CA SER A 109 -25.65 -9.15 -7.98
C SER A 109 -25.02 -8.20 -8.99
N SER A 110 -25.01 -6.88 -8.76
CA SER A 110 -24.51 -5.91 -9.76
C SER A 110 -23.01 -5.58 -9.63
N PHE A 111 -22.41 -5.80 -8.47
CA PHE A 111 -21.01 -5.39 -8.20
C PHE A 111 -19.95 -6.30 -8.82
N THR A 112 -20.29 -7.55 -9.13
CA THR A 112 -19.37 -8.52 -9.75
C THR A 112 -19.18 -8.25 -11.25
N ASN A 113 -20.23 -7.80 -11.95
CA ASN A 113 -20.16 -7.45 -13.38
C ASN A 113 -19.34 -6.17 -13.65
N LYS A 114 -19.35 -5.19 -12.74
CA LYS A 114 -18.59 -3.94 -12.92
C LYS A 114 -17.07 -4.15 -12.82
N ARG A 115 -16.60 -5.13 -12.03
CA ARG A 115 -15.16 -5.43 -11.88
C ARG A 115 -14.56 -6.08 -13.13
N LYS A 116 -15.28 -7.03 -13.76
CA LYS A 116 -14.87 -7.64 -15.05
C LYS A 116 -14.68 -6.56 -16.13
N SER A 117 -15.67 -5.68 -16.28
CA SER A 117 -15.64 -4.55 -17.22
C SER A 117 -14.40 -3.64 -17.06
N THR A 118 -14.01 -3.29 -15.82
CA THR A 118 -12.85 -2.40 -15.61
C THR A 118 -11.50 -3.07 -15.89
N ALA A 119 -11.37 -4.36 -15.60
CA ALA A 119 -10.16 -5.14 -15.88
C ALA A 119 -10.02 -5.39 -17.39
N GLU A 120 -11.12 -5.74 -18.06
CA GLU A 120 -11.19 -5.90 -19.51
C GLU A 120 -10.88 -4.58 -20.23
N ARG A 121 -11.40 -3.44 -19.75
CA ARG A 121 -11.06 -2.12 -20.32
C ARG A 121 -9.56 -1.83 -20.24
N ARG A 122 -8.95 -2.05 -19.07
CA ARG A 122 -7.49 -1.85 -18.88
C ARG A 122 -6.67 -2.80 -19.74
N HIS A 123 -7.12 -4.05 -19.90
CA HIS A 123 -6.46 -5.02 -20.75
C HIS A 123 -6.55 -4.62 -22.23
N LYS A 124 -7.72 -4.19 -22.70
CA LYS A 124 -7.95 -3.71 -24.06
C LYS A 124 -7.10 -2.47 -24.38
N GLU A 125 -7.04 -1.50 -23.48
CA GLU A 125 -6.19 -0.32 -23.65
C GLU A 125 -4.70 -0.66 -23.73
N LYS A 126 -4.25 -1.69 -22.98
CA LYS A 126 -2.87 -2.18 -23.06
C LYS A 126 -2.60 -2.83 -24.41
N MET A 127 -3.49 -3.69 -24.89
CA MET A 127 -3.35 -4.36 -26.20
C MET A 127 -3.33 -3.34 -27.34
N GLN A 128 -4.22 -2.35 -27.33
CA GLN A 128 -4.23 -1.29 -28.34
C GLN A 128 -2.92 -0.48 -28.41
N LYS A 129 -2.24 -0.28 -27.28
CA LYS A 129 -0.93 0.40 -27.28
C LYS A 129 0.17 -0.50 -27.85
N VAL A 130 0.11 -1.80 -27.58
CA VAL A 130 1.05 -2.78 -28.13
C VAL A 130 0.88 -2.87 -29.65
N ASP A 131 -0.36 -2.97 -30.15
CA ASP A 131 -0.64 -3.03 -31.58
C ASP A 131 -0.13 -1.78 -32.32
N LYS A 132 -0.43 -0.59 -31.77
CA LYS A 132 0.08 0.69 -32.33
C LYS A 132 1.61 0.75 -32.34
N TYR A 133 2.25 0.22 -31.30
CA TYR A 133 3.71 0.19 -31.24
C TYR A 133 4.30 -0.76 -32.30
N LEU A 134 3.69 -1.93 -32.48
CA LEU A 134 4.09 -2.90 -33.51
C LEU A 134 3.94 -2.31 -34.90
N GLU A 135 2.83 -1.63 -35.20
CA GLU A 135 2.61 -0.96 -36.48
C GLU A 135 3.67 0.12 -36.76
N LEU A 136 3.99 0.94 -35.77
CA LEU A 136 5.06 1.95 -35.88
C LEU A 136 6.42 1.29 -36.09
N PHE A 137 6.69 0.18 -35.41
CA PHE A 137 7.94 -0.55 -35.51
C PHE A 137 8.10 -1.20 -36.89
N GLU A 138 7.06 -1.86 -37.41
CA GLU A 138 7.06 -2.41 -38.78
C GLU A 138 7.32 -1.30 -39.81
N ARG A 139 6.66 -0.14 -39.67
CA ARG A 139 6.89 0.99 -40.57
C ARG A 139 8.34 1.50 -40.53
N LEU A 140 8.97 1.51 -39.35
CA LEU A 140 10.37 1.89 -39.21
C LEU A 140 11.30 0.86 -39.85
N VAL A 141 11.05 -0.44 -39.64
CA VAL A 141 11.84 -1.51 -40.26
C VAL A 141 11.75 -1.43 -41.78
N THR A 142 10.55 -1.30 -42.34
CA THR A 142 10.38 -1.14 -43.80
C THR A 142 11.02 0.14 -44.35
N ALA A 143 11.10 1.21 -43.56
CA ALA A 143 11.76 2.45 -43.94
C ALA A 143 13.30 2.36 -43.88
N ILE A 144 13.84 1.44 -43.09
CA ILE A 144 15.29 1.17 -42.98
C ILE A 144 15.75 0.14 -44.03
N GLU A 145 14.87 -0.77 -44.44
CA GLU A 145 15.14 -1.77 -45.48
C GLU A 145 15.07 -1.21 -46.92
N LYS A 146 14.61 0.04 -47.10
CA LYS A 146 14.66 0.79 -48.37
C LYS A 146 15.89 1.71 -48.41
#